data_AF-A0A7W5DRM3-F1
#
_entry.id   AF-A0A7W5DRM3-F1
#
_cell.length_a   1.000
_cell.length_b   1.000
_cell.length_c   1.000
_cell.angle_alpha   90.00
_cell.angle_beta   90.00
_cell.angle_gamma   90.00
#
_symmetry.space_group_name_H-M   'P 1'
#
loop_
_entity.id
_entity.type
_entity.pdbx_description
1 polymer ?
#
loop_
_entity_poly.entity_id
_entity_poly.type
_entity_poly.pdbx_seq_one_letter_code
_entity_poly.pdbx_strand_id
1 'polypeptide(L)'
;MNKMIKKGLTTIEAENLLEKYYEGATTVEEERQLQQFLSQKDLPLRFEADQAILGYFAESRPETKKQASIVSFIRWSSVAATLLVGFFLAKFLFSNQVQLNYAYVNGQKITNIKEIKAQAMASLQIIASSPDEVQASTRDLNNNEIINQELAVFSSNH
;
A
#
# COMPACT_ATOMS: atom_id res chain seq x y z
N MET A 1 -60.41 5.00 29.87
CA MET A 1 -60.30 5.20 28.41
C MET A 1 -59.06 4.44 27.93
N ASN A 2 -59.26 3.25 27.37
CA ASN A 2 -58.19 2.31 27.03
C ASN A 2 -57.50 2.77 25.74
N LYS A 3 -56.33 3.39 25.88
CA LYS A 3 -55.53 3.84 24.73
C LYS A 3 -54.71 2.64 24.26
N MET A 4 -55.07 2.07 23.11
CA MET A 4 -54.32 0.99 22.49
C MET A 4 -52.90 1.46 22.16
N ILE A 5 -51.94 1.15 23.04
CA ILE A 5 -50.53 1.37 22.80
C ILE A 5 -50.10 0.27 21.82
N LYS A 6 -49.71 0.67 20.60
CA LYS A 6 -49.05 -0.21 19.64
C LYS A 6 -48.00 -1.03 20.37
N LYS A 7 -48.09 -2.36 20.30
CA LYS A 7 -47.21 -3.35 20.93
C LYS A 7 -45.77 -2.83 21.05
N GLY A 8 -45.48 -2.22 22.18
CA GLY A 8 -44.23 -1.53 22.48
C GLY A 8 -43.69 -2.11 23.77
N LEU A 9 -42.36 -2.21 23.85
CA LEU A 9 -41.66 -2.75 25.00
C LEU A 9 -42.13 -2.04 26.27
N THR A 10 -42.62 -2.80 27.25
CA THR A 10 -42.98 -2.22 28.56
C THR A 10 -41.72 -1.83 29.33
N THR A 11 -41.85 -0.98 30.35
CA THR A 11 -40.70 -0.58 31.18
C THR A 11 -40.03 -1.80 31.79
N ILE A 12 -40.79 -2.74 32.36
CA ILE A 12 -40.25 -3.96 33.00
C ILE A 12 -39.53 -4.85 31.98
N GLU A 13 -40.09 -5.03 30.79
CA GLU A 13 -39.43 -5.80 29.73
C GLU A 13 -38.15 -5.13 29.24
N ALA A 14 -38.10 -3.79 29.20
CA ALA A 14 -36.89 -3.04 28.88
C ALA A 14 -35.80 -3.22 29.95
N GLU A 15 -36.16 -3.30 31.23
CA GLU A 15 -35.21 -3.59 32.31
C GLU A 15 -34.58 -4.98 32.15
N ASN A 16 -35.40 -5.98 31.89
CA ASN A 16 -34.92 -7.36 31.68
C ASN A 16 -34.05 -7.47 30.42
N LEU A 17 -34.41 -6.78 29.33
CA LEU A 17 -33.60 -6.76 28.12
C LEU A 17 -32.28 -6.01 28.31
N LEU A 18 -32.27 -4.96 29.14
CA LEU A 18 -31.07 -4.20 29.45
C LEU A 18 -30.09 -5.02 30.31
N GLU A 19 -30.60 -5.76 31.30
CA GLU A 19 -29.78 -6.70 32.08
C GLU A 19 -29.16 -7.76 31.17
N LYS A 20 -29.98 -8.38 30.31
CA LYS A 20 -29.52 -9.34 29.31
C LYS A 20 -28.50 -8.74 28.32
N TYR A 21 -28.64 -7.47 27.97
CA TYR A 21 -27.70 -6.73 27.11
C TYR A 21 -26.35 -6.55 27.80
N TYR A 22 -26.35 -6.18 29.09
CA TYR A 22 -25.12 -6.08 29.88
C TYR A 22 -24.42 -7.44 30.06
N GLU A 23 -25.18 -8.54 30.07
CA GLU A 23 -24.63 -9.90 30.05
C GLU A 23 -24.14 -10.34 28.65
N GLY A 24 -24.41 -9.56 27.59
CA GLY A 24 -24.03 -9.88 26.21
C GLY A 24 -24.84 -11.04 25.61
N ALA A 25 -26.01 -11.34 26.18
CA ALA A 25 -26.86 -12.46 25.77
C ALA A 25 -28.00 -12.05 24.82
N THR A 26 -28.10 -10.78 24.45
CA THR A 26 -29.15 -10.26 23.56
C THR A 26 -28.97 -10.71 22.11
N THR A 27 -30.11 -10.86 21.43
CA THR A 27 -30.16 -11.03 19.97
C THR A 27 -30.31 -9.68 19.28
N VAL A 28 -29.96 -9.63 17.98
CA VAL A 28 -30.07 -8.41 17.15
C VAL A 28 -31.48 -7.80 17.17
N GLU A 29 -32.53 -8.62 17.20
CA GLU A 29 -33.91 -8.13 17.22
C GLU A 29 -34.29 -7.55 18.58
N GLU A 30 -33.80 -8.12 19.68
CA GLU A 30 -33.99 -7.59 21.05
C GLU A 30 -33.27 -6.25 21.22
N GLU A 31 -32.04 -6.13 20.71
CA GLU A 31 -31.28 -4.88 20.71
C GLU A 31 -31.99 -3.79 19.92
N ARG A 32 -32.59 -4.14 18.77
CA ARG A 32 -33.39 -3.20 17.96
C ARG A 32 -34.60 -2.69 18.74
N GLN A 33 -35.27 -3.56 19.50
CA GLN A 33 -36.40 -3.18 20.34
C GLN A 33 -35.98 -2.30 21.52
N LEU A 34 -34.86 -2.64 22.17
CA LEU A 34 -34.27 -1.87 23.26
C LEU A 34 -33.84 -0.47 22.78
N GLN A 35 -33.18 -0.38 21.62
CA GLN A 35 -32.82 0.89 20.99
C GLN A 35 -34.06 1.75 20.68
N GLN A 36 -35.12 1.15 20.12
CA GLN A 36 -36.36 1.86 19.81
C GLN A 36 -37.06 2.39 21.07
N PHE A 37 -36.98 1.65 22.19
CA PHE A 37 -37.48 2.08 23.49
C PHE A 37 -36.64 3.25 24.06
N LEU A 38 -35.32 3.12 24.10
CA LEU A 38 -34.41 4.15 24.62
C LEU A 38 -34.35 5.42 23.76
N SER A 39 -34.79 5.36 22.50
CA SER A 39 -34.88 6.54 21.61
C SER A 39 -36.11 7.42 21.88
N GLN A 40 -37.00 7.04 22.79
CA GLN A 40 -38.20 7.81 23.12
C GLN A 40 -37.84 9.07 23.93
N LYS A 41 -38.54 10.17 23.66
CA LYS A 41 -38.34 11.46 24.37
C LYS A 41 -38.94 11.50 25.77
N ASP A 42 -39.82 10.56 26.10
CA ASP A 42 -40.58 10.51 27.36
C ASP A 42 -40.18 9.23 28.12
N LEU A 43 -38.92 9.19 28.55
CA LEU A 43 -38.32 8.03 29.22
C LEU A 43 -38.21 8.29 30.73
N PRO A 44 -38.51 7.29 31.60
CA PRO A 44 -38.31 7.44 33.04
C PRO A 44 -36.86 7.76 33.39
N LEU A 45 -36.64 8.60 34.41
CA LEU A 45 -35.32 9.09 34.83
C LEU A 45 -34.28 7.98 35.07
N ARG A 46 -34.71 6.78 35.51
CA ARG A 46 -33.83 5.62 35.73
C ARG A 46 -33.03 5.21 34.49
N PHE A 47 -33.61 5.38 33.30
CA PHE A 47 -33.01 4.99 32.03
C PHE A 47 -32.17 6.09 31.38
N GLU A 48 -32.02 7.26 32.00
CA GLU A 48 -31.24 8.38 31.44
C GLU A 48 -29.77 8.01 31.24
N ALA A 49 -29.18 7.29 32.20
CA ALA A 49 -27.80 6.80 32.10
C ALA A 49 -27.66 5.76 30.98
N ASP A 50 -28.58 4.81 30.90
CA ASP A 50 -28.58 3.77 29.85
C ASP A 50 -28.79 4.39 28.47
N GLN A 51 -29.64 5.42 28.37
CA GLN A 51 -29.86 6.20 27.16
C GLN A 51 -28.62 7.03 26.79
N ALA A 52 -27.85 7.56 27.73
CA ALA A 52 -26.61 8.26 27.38
C ALA A 52 -25.55 7.31 26.82
N ILE A 53 -25.46 6.10 27.38
CA ILE A 53 -24.51 5.06 26.95
C ILE A 53 -24.92 4.45 25.59
N LEU A 54 -26.22 4.18 25.40
CA LEU A 54 -26.75 3.46 24.23
C LEU A 54 -27.43 4.37 23.19
N GLY A 55 -27.87 5.55 23.56
CA GLY A 55 -28.59 6.52 22.72
C GLY A 55 -27.70 7.30 21.75
N TYR A 56 -26.38 7.08 21.78
CA TYR A 56 -25.44 7.67 20.82
C TYR A 56 -25.75 7.30 19.36
N PHE A 57 -26.57 6.27 19.11
CA PHE A 57 -27.01 5.91 17.76
C PHE A 57 -28.05 6.88 17.15
N ALA A 58 -28.64 7.77 17.97
CA ALA A 58 -29.67 8.71 17.53
C ALA A 58 -29.13 10.11 17.21
N GLU A 59 -27.84 10.41 17.48
CA GLU A 59 -27.20 11.63 17.02
C GLU A 59 -27.19 11.63 15.48
N SER A 60 -28.21 12.30 14.94
CA SER A 60 -28.27 12.93 13.64
C SER A 60 -27.16 12.48 12.68
N ARG A 61 -27.46 11.44 11.91
CA ARG A 61 -27.12 11.47 10.50
C ARG A 61 -28.04 12.51 9.86
N PRO A 62 -27.60 13.76 9.56
CA PRO A 62 -28.22 14.50 8.48
C PRO A 62 -27.81 13.84 7.16
N GLU A 63 -28.12 12.55 7.00
CA GLU A 63 -28.18 11.92 5.70
C GLU A 63 -29.54 12.30 5.12
N THR A 64 -29.75 13.62 4.92
CA THR A 64 -30.26 13.96 3.61
C THR A 64 -29.18 13.42 2.68
N LYS A 65 -29.38 12.17 2.22
CA LYS A 65 -28.78 11.70 0.99
C LYS A 65 -29.30 12.69 -0.03
N LYS A 66 -28.62 13.83 -0.16
CA LYS A 66 -28.61 14.60 -1.38
C LYS A 66 -28.07 13.58 -2.34
N GLN A 67 -28.99 12.90 -3.02
CA GLN A 67 -28.69 12.17 -4.22
C GLN A 67 -28.23 13.27 -5.18
N ALA A 68 -26.99 13.71 -4.98
CA ALA A 68 -26.32 14.61 -5.87
C ALA A 68 -26.42 13.89 -7.20
N SER A 69 -27.12 14.50 -8.13
CA SER A 69 -27.34 13.95 -9.46
C SER A 69 -25.95 13.86 -10.11
N ILE A 70 -25.26 12.74 -9.89
CA ILE A 70 -23.97 12.43 -10.52
C ILE A 70 -24.17 12.37 -12.05
N VAL A 71 -25.41 12.09 -12.49
CA VAL A 71 -25.83 12.09 -13.90
C VAL A 71 -25.56 13.39 -14.66
N SER A 72 -25.49 14.56 -14.00
CA SER A 72 -25.12 15.82 -14.71
C SER A 72 -23.63 15.94 -14.99
N PHE A 73 -22.76 15.49 -14.07
CA PHE A 73 -21.30 15.58 -14.25
C PHE A 73 -20.74 14.42 -15.10
N ILE A 74 -21.47 13.31 -15.24
CA ILE A 74 -21.06 12.20 -16.12
C ILE A 74 -21.06 12.60 -17.60
N ARG A 75 -21.85 13.60 -18.01
CA ARG A 75 -21.88 14.08 -19.42
C ARG A 75 -20.52 14.58 -19.92
N TRP A 76 -19.65 15.07 -19.05
CA TRP A 76 -18.31 15.56 -19.39
C TRP A 76 -17.18 14.68 -18.83
N SER A 77 -17.53 13.66 -18.02
CA SER A 77 -16.56 12.76 -17.38
C SER A 77 -15.78 11.92 -18.38
N SER A 78 -16.36 11.59 -19.54
CA SER A 78 -15.68 10.79 -20.57
C SER A 78 -14.39 11.44 -21.07
N VAL A 79 -14.38 12.76 -21.27
CA VAL A 79 -13.19 13.48 -21.77
C VAL A 79 -12.12 13.60 -20.69
N ALA A 80 -12.52 13.86 -19.43
CA ALA A 80 -11.56 13.91 -18.33
C ALA A 80 -10.91 12.55 -18.07
N ALA A 81 -11.68 11.46 -18.13
CA ALA A 81 -11.16 10.11 -17.97
C ALA A 81 -10.18 9.71 -19.08
N THR A 82 -10.45 10.05 -20.34
CA THR A 82 -9.53 9.74 -21.45
C THR A 82 -8.24 10.54 -21.36
N LEU A 83 -8.29 11.80 -20.91
CA LEU A 83 -7.09 12.61 -20.67
C LEU A 83 -6.24 12.04 -19.53
N LEU A 84 -6.86 11.63 -18.42
CA LEU A 84 -6.13 11.03 -17.30
C LEU A 84 -5.53 9.69 -17.69
N VAL A 85 -6.33 8.77 -18.28
CA VAL A 85 -5.83 7.45 -18.71
C VAL A 85 -4.73 7.59 -19.76
N GLY A 86 -4.90 8.48 -20.74
CA GLY A 86 -3.87 8.77 -21.73
C GLY A 86 -2.60 9.34 -21.12
N PHE A 87 -2.71 10.28 -20.17
CA PHE A 87 -1.56 10.87 -19.47
C PHE A 87 -0.81 9.85 -18.62
N PHE A 88 -1.52 9.02 -17.85
CA PHE A 88 -0.93 7.95 -17.04
C PHE A 88 -0.31 6.85 -17.91
N LEU A 89 -0.97 6.44 -18.99
CA LEU A 89 -0.44 5.44 -19.92
C LEU A 89 0.79 5.96 -20.67
N ALA A 90 0.75 7.21 -21.14
CA ALA A 90 1.93 7.86 -21.72
C ALA A 90 3.06 7.93 -20.70
N LYS A 91 2.80 8.39 -19.47
CA LYS A 91 3.81 8.39 -18.39
C LYS A 91 4.37 7.00 -18.12
N PHE A 92 3.55 5.95 -18.13
CA PHE A 92 3.99 4.57 -17.92
C PHE A 92 4.87 4.06 -19.07
N LEU A 93 4.45 4.30 -20.31
CA LEU A 93 5.20 3.89 -21.51
C LEU A 93 6.49 4.71 -21.72
N PHE A 94 6.47 6.01 -21.39
CA PHE A 94 7.63 6.91 -21.44
C PHE A 94 8.43 6.97 -20.14
N SER A 95 8.03 6.24 -19.10
CA SER A 95 8.80 6.09 -17.86
C SER A 95 10.01 5.21 -18.18
N ASN A 96 11.00 5.84 -18.79
CA ASN A 96 12.27 5.23 -19.11
C ASN A 96 12.94 4.77 -17.81
N GLN A 97 13.15 3.46 -17.76
CA GLN A 97 14.16 2.72 -17.02
C GLN A 97 14.96 3.55 -16.00
N VAL A 98 14.74 3.24 -14.72
CA VAL A 98 15.78 3.44 -13.72
C VAL A 98 16.95 2.54 -14.13
N GLN A 99 17.87 3.06 -14.95
CA GLN A 99 19.10 2.34 -15.25
C GLN A 99 19.93 2.30 -13.98
N LEU A 100 19.86 1.17 -13.28
CA LEU A 100 20.66 0.88 -12.09
C LEU A 100 22.11 0.59 -12.51
N ASN A 101 22.78 1.58 -13.08
CA ASN A 101 24.20 1.50 -13.41
C ASN A 101 25.01 1.82 -12.16
N TYR A 102 25.79 0.87 -11.68
CA TYR A 102 26.73 1.06 -10.58
C TYR A 102 28.08 0.46 -10.96
N ALA A 103 29.15 1.01 -10.40
CA ALA A 103 30.49 0.47 -10.52
C ALA A 103 31.17 0.50 -9.15
N TYR A 104 32.18 -0.35 -8.96
CA TYR A 104 33.05 -0.28 -7.81
C TYR A 104 34.39 0.31 -8.23
N VAL A 105 34.73 1.47 -7.66
CA VAL A 105 36.02 2.13 -7.87
C VAL A 105 36.70 2.15 -6.51
N ASN A 106 37.86 1.50 -6.41
CA ASN A 106 38.61 1.38 -5.15
C ASN A 106 37.79 0.82 -3.98
N GLY A 107 36.90 -0.15 -4.26
CA GLY A 107 36.02 -0.77 -3.27
C GLY A 107 34.80 0.07 -2.86
N GLN A 108 34.64 1.29 -3.37
CA GLN A 108 33.47 2.13 -3.11
C GLN A 108 32.46 2.05 -4.27
N LYS A 109 31.18 1.86 -3.93
CA LYS A 109 30.09 1.83 -4.91
C LYS A 109 29.78 3.24 -5.39
N ILE A 110 29.92 3.48 -6.69
CA ILE A 110 29.48 4.70 -7.36
C ILE A 110 28.22 4.43 -8.18
N THR A 111 27.30 5.39 -8.20
CA THR A 111 26.00 5.32 -8.92
C THR A 111 25.82 6.46 -9.92
N ASN A 112 26.78 7.38 -10.02
CA ASN A 112 26.72 8.49 -10.95
C ASN A 112 27.04 8.01 -12.37
N ILE A 113 26.01 7.92 -13.21
CA ILE A 113 26.11 7.38 -14.57
C ILE A 113 27.12 8.15 -15.43
N LYS A 114 27.22 9.48 -15.25
CA LYS A 114 28.16 10.31 -16.04
C LYS A 114 29.60 9.95 -15.73
N GLU A 115 29.88 9.74 -14.45
CA GLU A 115 31.20 9.36 -13.95
C GLU A 115 31.55 7.93 -14.36
N ILE A 116 30.64 6.97 -14.16
CA ILE A 116 30.80 5.57 -14.57
C ILE A 116 31.11 5.51 -16.08
N LYS A 117 30.37 6.26 -16.90
CA LYS A 117 30.58 6.28 -18.35
C LYS A 117 31.93 6.89 -18.73
N ALA A 118 32.32 8.00 -18.10
CA ALA A 118 33.60 8.64 -18.37
C ALA A 118 34.79 7.73 -18.01
N GLN A 119 34.74 7.08 -16.85
CA GLN A 119 35.76 6.14 -16.41
C GLN A 119 35.81 4.90 -17.31
N ALA A 120 34.66 4.32 -17.64
CA ALA A 120 34.59 3.17 -18.55
C ALA A 120 35.17 3.51 -19.95
N MET A 121 34.85 4.70 -20.47
CA MET A 121 35.39 5.18 -21.74
C MET A 121 36.90 5.38 -21.69
N ALA A 122 37.44 5.95 -20.61
CA ALA A 122 38.88 6.11 -20.42
C ALA A 122 39.60 4.75 -20.39
N SER A 123 39.05 3.75 -19.68
CA SER A 123 39.61 2.39 -19.65
C SER A 123 39.59 1.72 -21.02
N LEU A 124 38.50 1.87 -21.78
CA LEU A 124 38.42 1.35 -23.15
C LEU A 124 39.44 2.02 -24.08
N GLN A 125 39.66 3.32 -23.93
CA GLN A 125 40.62 4.06 -24.74
C GLN A 125 42.06 3.61 -24.45
N ILE A 126 42.41 3.31 -23.19
CA ILE A 126 43.72 2.77 -22.82
C ILE A 126 43.98 1.45 -23.57
N ILE A 127 43.02 0.52 -23.53
CA ILE A 127 43.11 -0.77 -24.22
C ILE A 127 43.19 -0.59 -25.74
N ALA A 128 42.43 0.35 -26.31
CA ALA A 128 42.45 0.63 -27.74
C ALA A 128 43.74 1.33 -28.21
N SER A 129 44.43 2.05 -27.33
CA SER A 129 45.62 2.85 -27.67
C SER A 129 46.92 2.07 -27.59
N SER A 130 46.95 0.91 -26.94
CA SER A 130 48.13 0.03 -26.87
C SER A 130 47.85 -1.41 -27.34
N PRO A 131 47.56 -1.63 -28.65
CA PRO A 131 47.37 -2.97 -29.20
C PRO A 131 48.59 -3.88 -29.00
N ASP A 132 49.78 -3.29 -28.98
CA ASP A 132 51.06 -4.02 -28.87
C ASP A 132 51.31 -4.55 -27.44
N GLU A 133 50.85 -3.83 -26.40
CA GLU A 133 50.98 -4.28 -25.01
C GLU A 133 50.06 -5.48 -24.72
N VAL A 134 48.85 -5.47 -25.28
CA VAL A 134 47.89 -6.58 -25.18
C VAL A 134 48.40 -7.79 -25.98
N GLN A 135 49.01 -7.57 -27.14
CA GLN A 135 49.62 -8.64 -27.93
C GLN A 135 50.87 -9.23 -27.27
N ALA A 136 51.71 -8.43 -26.62
CA ALA A 136 52.86 -8.92 -25.88
C ALA A 136 52.43 -9.80 -24.70
N SER A 137 51.50 -9.31 -23.88
CA SER A 137 51.00 -10.07 -22.72
C SER A 137 50.21 -11.33 -23.12
N THR A 138 49.47 -11.33 -24.23
CA THR A 138 48.82 -12.57 -24.73
C THR A 138 49.81 -13.54 -25.38
N ARG A 139 50.91 -13.05 -25.97
CA ARG A 139 51.99 -13.88 -26.51
C ARG A 139 52.72 -14.63 -25.39
N ASP A 140 52.95 -13.97 -24.25
CA ASP A 140 53.56 -14.58 -23.07
C ASP A 140 52.67 -15.66 -22.45
N LEU A 141 51.34 -15.49 -22.47
CA LEU A 141 50.38 -16.51 -22.01
C LEU A 141 50.22 -17.70 -22.97
N ASN A 142 50.42 -17.49 -24.28
CA ASN A 142 50.35 -18.56 -25.29
C ASN A 142 51.61 -19.44 -25.28
N ASN A 143 52.67 -19.00 -24.61
CA ASN A 143 53.80 -19.86 -24.29
C ASN A 143 53.40 -20.75 -23.11
N ASN A 144 53.13 -22.02 -23.38
CA ASN A 144 52.82 -23.05 -22.39
C ASN A 144 53.92 -23.25 -21.32
N GLU A 145 55.05 -22.55 -21.44
CA GLU A 145 56.18 -22.59 -20.52
C GLU A 145 55.78 -22.12 -19.11
N ILE A 146 55.01 -21.03 -18.99
CA ILE A 146 54.54 -20.50 -17.69
C ILE A 146 53.56 -21.47 -17.03
N ILE A 147 52.62 -22.00 -17.83
CA ILE A 147 51.64 -22.99 -17.35
C ILE A 147 52.37 -24.23 -16.83
N ASN A 148 53.36 -24.74 -17.57
CA ASN A 148 54.14 -25.89 -17.16
C ASN A 148 55.03 -25.61 -15.93
N GLN A 149 55.57 -24.40 -15.77
CA GLN A 149 56.31 -24.00 -14.57
C GLN A 149 55.42 -24.00 -13.33
N GLU A 150 54.23 -23.42 -13.40
CA GLU A 150 53.26 -23.42 -12.30
C GLU A 150 52.81 -24.84 -11.95
N LEU A 151 52.46 -25.66 -12.96
CA LEU A 151 52.12 -27.07 -12.77
C LEU A 151 53.26 -27.88 -12.13
N ALA A 152 54.51 -27.58 -12.47
CA ALA A 152 55.68 -28.19 -11.85
C ALA A 152 55.84 -27.76 -10.39
N VAL A 153 55.59 -26.48 -10.06
CA VAL A 153 55.59 -25.99 -8.67
C VAL A 153 54.50 -26.72 -7.86
N PHE A 154 53.29 -26.84 -8.38
CA PHE A 154 52.20 -27.57 -7.72
C PHE A 154 52.50 -29.07 -7.56
N SER A 155 53.15 -29.68 -8.55
CA SER A 155 53.48 -31.11 -8.55
C SER A 155 54.73 -31.44 -7.72
N SER A 156 55.61 -30.48 -7.49
CA SER A 156 56.83 -30.61 -6.65
C SER A 156 56.55 -30.49 -5.15
N ASN A 157 55.33 -30.09 -4.75
CA ASN A 157 54.95 -29.84 -3.36
C ASN A 157 54.16 -31.00 -2.73
N HIS A 158 54.37 -32.23 -3.23
CA HIS A 158 53.89 -33.47 -2.64
C HIS A 158 55.02 -34.50 -2.50
#